data_AF-A0A151Z347-F1
#
_entry.id   AF-A0A151Z347-F1
#
_cell.length_a   1.000
_cell.length_b   1.000
_cell.length_c   1.000
_cell.angle_alpha   90.00
_cell.angle_beta   90.00
_cell.angle_gamma   90.00
#
_symmetry.space_group_name_H-M   'P 1'
#
loop_
_entity.id
_entity.type
_entity.pdbx_description
1 polymer ?
#
loop_
_entity_poly.entity_id
_entity_poly.type
_entity_poly.pdbx_seq_one_letter_code
_entity_poly.pdbx_strand_id
1 'polypeptide(L)'
;MKRNIFNCLLSIIGILSVVSAQGSLSQCSFKGVDYARMTANYSTTMNEYSYTSKDTTYIYNICDVAPTCVTQTGGLAGASSCQIAGSTLRVTGMLNAGTFNKLTQGTGAQITYGHGLQCANRQPRQTNIQMQCAEGQPTIIQSALEISVCNYQIVMSSKYACLPPQKNHLKCKSDSSTGMVQVENLSSSVAAIQCLGSGDIFCYNNNQNCKSFDSTSQIECQFLNKVTCSTTNTVTCSSGNFTCGV
;
A
#
# COMPACT_ATOMS: atom_id res chain seq x y z
N MET A 1 22.15 66.15 5.37
CA MET A 1 21.86 65.00 6.27
C MET A 1 21.02 64.00 5.47
N LYS A 2 21.61 62.94 4.91
CA LYS A 2 21.88 61.60 5.50
C LYS A 2 20.61 60.75 5.75
N ARG A 3 20.47 59.68 4.94
CA ARG A 3 19.95 58.29 5.16
C ARG A 3 18.84 57.89 4.18
N ASN A 4 19.13 57.08 3.17
CA ASN A 4 19.32 55.61 3.15
C ASN A 4 17.97 54.85 3.27
N ILE A 5 17.46 54.33 2.14
CA ILE A 5 17.53 52.91 1.75
C ILE A 5 16.89 51.99 2.80
N PHE A 6 15.73 51.41 2.49
CA PHE A 6 15.48 49.99 2.78
C PHE A 6 14.38 49.43 1.85
N ASN A 7 14.81 48.65 0.87
CA ASN A 7 13.99 47.71 0.10
C ASN A 7 13.34 46.72 1.08
N CYS A 8 12.01 46.57 1.03
CA CYS A 8 11.34 45.39 1.57
C CYS A 8 10.59 44.70 0.43
N LEU A 9 11.36 43.87 -0.29
CA LEU A 9 10.88 42.94 -1.30
C LEU A 9 9.94 41.93 -0.59
N LEU A 10 8.65 41.97 -0.92
CA LEU A 10 7.65 41.02 -0.44
C LEU A 10 7.81 39.71 -1.22
N SER A 11 8.65 38.79 -0.74
CA SER A 11 8.73 37.43 -1.27
C SER A 11 7.62 36.58 -0.67
N ILE A 12 6.51 36.47 -1.39
CA ILE A 12 5.43 35.50 -1.12
C ILE A 12 6.00 34.11 -1.47
N ILE A 13 6.57 33.43 -0.47
CA ILE A 13 6.92 32.01 -0.58
C ILE A 13 5.60 31.25 -0.47
N GLY A 14 5.01 30.94 -1.62
CA GLY A 14 3.93 29.97 -1.73
C GLY A 14 4.45 28.60 -1.33
N ILE A 15 4.19 28.19 -0.09
CA ILE A 15 4.40 26.82 0.36
C ILE A 15 3.36 25.96 -0.37
N LEU A 16 3.74 25.40 -1.51
CA LEU A 16 3.04 24.27 -2.11
C LEU A 16 3.20 23.09 -1.16
N SER A 17 2.31 23.00 -0.16
CA SER A 17 2.13 21.77 0.60
C SER A 17 1.63 20.72 -0.37
N VAL A 18 2.54 19.87 -0.83
CA VAL A 18 2.20 18.63 -1.53
C VAL A 18 1.37 17.81 -0.55
N VAL A 19 0.05 17.90 -0.69
CA VAL A 19 -0.89 17.00 -0.03
C VAL A 19 -0.65 15.65 -0.70
N SER A 20 0.33 14.92 -0.17
CA SER A 20 0.43 13.50 -0.47
C SER A 20 -0.92 12.89 -0.09
N ALA A 21 -1.53 12.16 -1.02
CA ALA A 21 -2.78 11.44 -0.78
C ALA A 21 -2.54 10.43 0.35
N GLN A 22 -2.70 10.89 1.59
CA GLN A 22 -2.69 10.07 2.79
C GLN A 22 -3.95 9.20 2.69
N GLY A 23 -3.76 7.88 2.62
CA GLY A 23 -4.84 6.93 2.35
C GLY A 23 -6.06 7.18 3.23
N SER A 24 -7.25 7.05 2.64
CA SER A 24 -8.50 7.29 3.35
C SER A 24 -8.99 6.01 4.02
N LEU A 25 -9.28 6.09 5.31
CA LEU A 25 -9.98 5.04 6.03
C LEU A 25 -11.39 4.80 5.49
N SER A 26 -12.03 5.83 4.90
CA SER A 26 -13.32 5.66 4.21
C SER A 26 -13.25 4.76 2.97
N GLN A 27 -12.05 4.64 2.37
CA GLN A 27 -11.78 3.76 1.24
C GLN A 27 -11.06 2.49 1.68
N CYS A 28 -10.73 2.37 2.97
CA CYS A 28 -9.87 1.34 3.55
C CYS A 28 -8.63 1.01 2.68
N SER A 29 -7.99 2.03 2.13
CA SER A 29 -6.84 1.84 1.24
C SER A 29 -5.68 2.76 1.60
N PHE A 30 -4.48 2.24 1.46
CA PHE A 30 -3.26 3.00 1.71
C PHE A 30 -2.14 2.54 0.79
N LYS A 31 -1.53 3.50 0.06
CA LYS A 31 -0.42 3.26 -0.86
C LYS A 31 -0.66 2.10 -1.86
N GLY A 32 -1.88 2.00 -2.39
CA GLY A 32 -2.25 0.98 -3.38
C GLY A 32 -2.56 -0.41 -2.79
N VAL A 33 -2.54 -0.55 -1.45
CA VAL A 33 -3.02 -1.73 -0.75
C VAL A 33 -4.47 -1.50 -0.35
N ASP A 34 -5.34 -2.48 -0.66
CA ASP A 34 -6.74 -2.52 -0.25
C ASP A 34 -6.90 -3.36 1.02
N TYR A 35 -7.04 -2.68 2.15
CA TYR A 35 -7.22 -3.30 3.47
C TYR A 35 -8.68 -3.74 3.71
N ALA A 36 -9.65 -3.38 2.84
CA ALA A 36 -11.05 -3.79 3.00
C ALA A 36 -11.21 -5.32 2.89
N ARG A 37 -10.25 -5.97 2.23
CA ARG A 37 -10.12 -7.43 2.15
C ARG A 37 -9.89 -8.10 3.51
N MET A 38 -9.56 -7.32 4.54
CA MET A 38 -9.43 -7.76 5.92
C MET A 38 -10.71 -7.52 6.73
N THR A 39 -11.57 -6.61 6.31
CA THR A 39 -12.81 -6.22 7.00
C THR A 39 -13.92 -7.26 6.85
N ALA A 40 -14.11 -7.79 5.65
CA ALA A 40 -15.15 -8.76 5.34
C ALA A 40 -14.50 -10.04 4.82
N ASN A 41 -14.86 -11.20 5.37
CA ASN A 41 -14.50 -12.45 4.75
C ASN A 41 -15.32 -12.62 3.46
N TYR A 42 -14.87 -13.51 2.57
CA TYR A 42 -15.62 -13.90 1.36
C TYR A 42 -17.04 -14.46 1.68
N SER A 43 -17.39 -14.63 2.95
CA SER A 43 -18.62 -15.22 3.50
C SER A 43 -19.60 -14.19 4.11
N THR A 44 -19.53 -12.91 3.75
CA THR A 44 -20.42 -11.81 4.22
C THR A 44 -20.45 -11.51 5.72
N THR A 45 -19.74 -12.27 6.55
CA THR A 45 -19.52 -11.98 7.97
C THR A 45 -18.33 -11.02 8.14
N MET A 46 -18.54 -9.97 8.95
CA MET A 46 -17.46 -9.08 9.38
C MET A 46 -16.38 -9.89 10.10
N ASN A 47 -15.12 -9.65 9.74
CA ASN A 47 -13.97 -10.25 10.43
C ASN A 47 -13.61 -9.38 11.64
N GLU A 48 -14.23 -9.65 12.77
CA GLU A 48 -13.77 -9.11 14.04
C GLU A 48 -12.56 -9.93 14.53
N TYR A 49 -11.46 -9.24 14.82
CA TYR A 49 -10.23 -9.83 15.32
C TYR A 49 -10.21 -9.75 16.85
N SER A 50 -9.70 -10.81 17.47
CA SER A 50 -9.55 -10.88 18.92
C SER A 50 -8.22 -11.54 19.30
N TYR A 51 -7.56 -11.00 20.33
CA TYR A 51 -6.35 -11.57 20.90
C TYR A 51 -6.36 -11.42 22.42
N THR A 52 -6.13 -12.51 23.14
CA THR A 52 -6.02 -12.50 24.60
C THR A 52 -4.55 -12.55 25.01
N SER A 53 -4.10 -11.54 25.74
CA SER A 53 -2.79 -11.51 26.39
C SER A 53 -2.98 -11.46 27.90
N LYS A 54 -2.46 -12.46 28.62
CA LYS A 54 -2.71 -12.67 30.05
C LYS A 54 -4.22 -12.71 30.31
N ASP A 55 -4.74 -11.82 31.14
CA ASP A 55 -6.16 -11.73 31.52
C ASP A 55 -6.90 -10.60 30.79
N THR A 56 -6.40 -10.19 29.63
CA THR A 56 -6.94 -9.09 28.83
C THR A 56 -7.17 -9.51 27.39
N THR A 57 -8.39 -9.33 26.91
CA THR A 57 -8.77 -9.55 25.52
C THR A 57 -8.84 -8.23 24.78
N TYR A 58 -8.17 -8.14 23.62
CA TYR A 58 -8.21 -7.01 22.72
C TYR A 58 -9.04 -7.38 21.51
N ILE A 59 -10.06 -6.58 21.20
CA ILE A 59 -11.00 -6.82 20.11
C ILE A 59 -10.97 -5.62 19.17
N TYR A 60 -10.93 -5.87 17.87
CA TYR A 60 -10.84 -4.81 16.88
C TYR A 60 -11.30 -5.26 15.49
N ASN A 61 -11.57 -4.28 14.62
CA ASN A 61 -11.82 -4.50 13.21
C ASN A 61 -10.93 -3.58 12.35
N ILE A 62 -10.70 -3.97 11.10
CA ILE A 62 -9.91 -3.20 10.13
C ILE A 62 -10.87 -2.37 9.28
N CYS A 63 -10.72 -1.05 9.31
CA CYS A 63 -11.53 -0.05 8.64
C CYS A 63 -13.05 -0.10 8.86
N ASP A 64 -13.50 -0.73 9.93
CA ASP A 64 -14.92 -0.80 10.25
C ASP A 64 -15.11 -0.84 11.77
N VAL A 65 -16.36 -0.84 12.20
CA VAL A 65 -16.72 -1.02 13.61
C VAL A 65 -16.46 -2.45 14.04
N ALA A 66 -16.10 -2.63 15.30
CA ALA A 66 -16.00 -3.92 15.96
C ALA A 66 -17.33 -4.18 16.68
N PRO A 67 -18.20 -5.09 16.18
CA PRO A 67 -19.54 -5.29 16.74
C PRO A 67 -19.55 -5.59 18.24
N THR A 68 -18.60 -6.37 18.74
CA THR A 68 -18.48 -6.67 20.17
C THR A 68 -18.20 -5.39 20.98
N CYS A 69 -17.38 -4.50 20.45
CA CYS A 69 -17.07 -3.21 21.06
C CYS A 69 -18.24 -2.21 21.03
N VAL A 70 -19.23 -2.41 20.16
CA VAL A 70 -20.45 -1.59 20.08
C VAL A 70 -21.58 -2.16 20.94
N THR A 71 -21.73 -3.49 20.97
CA THR A 71 -22.92 -4.18 21.51
C THR A 71 -22.86 -4.55 22.98
N GLN A 72 -21.66 -4.72 23.55
CA GLN A 72 -21.53 -5.07 24.97
C GLN A 72 -21.73 -3.86 25.89
N THR A 73 -22.13 -4.11 27.15
CA THR A 73 -22.49 -3.09 28.15
C THR A 73 -21.35 -2.06 28.34
N GLY A 74 -21.53 -0.86 27.77
CA GLY A 74 -20.52 0.22 27.74
C GLY A 74 -19.88 0.49 26.37
N GLY A 75 -20.31 -0.22 25.32
CA GLY A 75 -19.89 0.01 23.94
C GLY A 75 -20.33 1.36 23.39
N LEU A 76 -19.56 1.90 22.44
CA LEU A 76 -19.80 3.22 21.84
C LEU A 76 -20.04 3.05 20.34
N ALA A 77 -21.08 3.70 19.80
CA ALA A 77 -21.34 3.68 18.37
C ALA A 77 -20.11 4.20 17.59
N GLY A 78 -19.65 3.43 16.60
CA GLY A 78 -18.44 3.75 15.86
C GLY A 78 -17.13 3.23 16.50
N ALA A 79 -17.19 2.44 17.58
CA ALA A 79 -16.01 1.81 18.15
C ALA A 79 -15.40 0.79 17.17
N SER A 80 -14.14 0.99 16.80
CA SER A 80 -13.36 0.06 15.96
C SER A 80 -12.48 -0.86 16.77
N SER A 81 -12.21 -0.53 18.03
CA SER A 81 -11.41 -1.36 18.92
C SER A 81 -11.79 -1.17 20.39
N CYS A 82 -11.65 -2.23 21.18
CA CYS A 82 -11.83 -2.22 22.62
C CYS A 82 -10.94 -3.24 23.32
N GLN A 83 -10.83 -3.08 24.63
CA GLN A 83 -10.16 -3.98 25.55
C GLN A 83 -11.17 -4.49 26.57
N ILE A 84 -11.13 -5.78 26.88
CA ILE A 84 -11.89 -6.40 27.97
C ILE A 84 -10.88 -6.94 28.99
N ALA A 85 -10.95 -6.45 30.22
CA ALA A 85 -10.15 -6.94 31.34
C ALA A 85 -11.10 -7.23 32.53
N GLY A 86 -11.20 -8.51 32.90
CA GLY A 86 -12.26 -8.98 33.80
C GLY A 86 -13.65 -8.68 33.22
N SER A 87 -14.49 -7.96 33.98
CA SER A 87 -15.81 -7.51 33.54
C SER A 87 -15.81 -6.12 32.90
N THR A 88 -14.66 -5.45 32.80
CA THR A 88 -14.58 -4.07 32.32
C THR A 88 -14.23 -4.02 30.84
N LEU A 89 -15.16 -3.48 30.03
CA LEU A 89 -14.91 -3.11 28.65
C LEU A 89 -14.46 -1.65 28.56
N ARG A 90 -13.44 -1.39 27.73
CA ARG A 90 -12.92 -0.04 27.45
C ARG A 90 -12.81 0.12 25.95
N VAL A 91 -13.55 1.05 25.35
CA VAL A 91 -13.36 1.41 23.94
C VAL A 91 -12.01 2.11 23.80
N THR A 92 -11.16 1.55 22.95
CA THR A 92 -9.76 1.97 22.78
C THR A 92 -9.52 2.77 21.50
N GLY A 93 -10.50 2.83 20.59
CA GLY A 93 -10.38 3.59 19.35
C GLY A 93 -11.67 3.64 18.55
N MET A 94 -11.88 4.75 17.85
CA MET A 94 -13.06 5.06 17.05
C MET A 94 -12.74 5.03 15.56
N LEU A 95 -13.69 4.54 14.75
CA LEU A 95 -13.56 4.44 13.29
C LEU A 95 -13.30 5.81 12.64
N ASN A 96 -14.08 6.81 13.03
CA ASN A 96 -14.04 8.17 12.48
C ASN A 96 -12.78 8.96 12.89
N ALA A 97 -12.01 8.47 13.86
CA ALA A 97 -10.73 9.03 14.29
C ALA A 97 -9.55 8.17 13.82
N GLY A 98 -9.81 7.26 12.88
CA GLY A 98 -8.77 6.40 12.34
C GLY A 98 -7.87 7.13 11.34
N THR A 99 -6.59 6.76 11.28
CA THR A 99 -5.64 7.21 10.25
C THR A 99 -4.71 6.08 9.80
N PHE A 100 -4.21 6.18 8.57
CA PHE A 100 -3.14 5.32 8.07
C PHE A 100 -1.79 6.04 8.13
N ASN A 101 -0.76 5.30 8.52
CA ASN A 101 0.63 5.76 8.55
C ASN A 101 1.55 4.69 7.95
N LYS A 102 2.73 5.11 7.48
CA LYS A 102 3.79 4.18 7.06
C LYS A 102 4.32 3.44 8.29
N LEU A 103 4.56 2.13 8.18
CA LEU A 103 5.35 1.41 9.18
C LEU A 103 6.77 1.99 9.29
N THR A 104 7.32 1.99 10.50
CA THR A 104 8.70 2.39 10.76
C THR A 104 9.69 1.39 10.14
N GLN A 105 9.34 0.11 10.13
CA GLN A 105 10.13 -0.98 9.57
C GLN A 105 9.24 -1.98 8.81
N GLY A 106 9.76 -2.53 7.71
CA GLY A 106 9.05 -3.50 6.87
C GLY A 106 8.04 -2.89 5.89
N THR A 107 7.31 -3.79 5.21
CA THR A 107 6.26 -3.45 4.25
C THR A 107 4.88 -3.61 4.90
N GLY A 108 3.97 -2.70 4.61
CA GLY A 108 2.61 -2.68 5.16
C GLY A 108 2.20 -1.29 5.62
N ALA A 109 1.33 -1.22 6.63
CA ALA A 109 0.85 0.05 7.18
C ALA A 109 0.63 -0.04 8.69
N GLN A 110 0.64 1.12 9.33
CA GLN A 110 0.09 1.30 10.67
C GLN A 110 -1.29 1.93 10.55
N ILE A 111 -2.28 1.33 11.21
CA ILE A 111 -3.60 1.93 11.39
C ILE A 111 -3.69 2.42 12.82
N THR A 112 -4.03 3.69 13.01
CA THR A 112 -4.20 4.28 14.33
C THR A 112 -5.66 4.67 14.50
N TYR A 113 -6.36 4.08 15.47
CA TYR A 113 -7.70 4.51 15.89
C TYR A 113 -7.61 5.32 17.17
N GLY A 114 -7.90 6.61 17.08
CA GLY A 114 -7.89 7.52 18.23
C GLY A 114 -9.25 7.68 18.90
N HIS A 115 -9.32 8.63 19.84
CA HIS A 115 -10.56 9.11 20.48
C HIS A 115 -11.39 8.02 21.19
N GLY A 116 -10.75 6.96 21.70
CA GLY A 116 -11.40 6.03 22.61
C GLY A 116 -11.77 6.69 23.94
N LEU A 117 -12.45 5.94 24.81
CA LEU A 117 -12.87 6.44 26.13
C LEU A 117 -11.67 6.94 26.94
N GLN A 118 -11.85 8.01 27.70
CA GLN A 118 -10.79 8.60 28.51
C GLN A 118 -10.29 7.67 29.61
N CYS A 119 -8.99 7.67 29.84
CA CYS A 119 -8.37 7.04 31.00
C CYS A 119 -8.43 7.92 32.24
N ALA A 120 -7.94 7.39 33.38
CA ALA A 120 -7.84 8.12 34.63
C ALA A 120 -7.00 9.40 34.54
N ASN A 121 -5.99 9.43 33.66
CA ASN A 121 -5.16 10.60 33.38
C ASN A 121 -5.79 11.59 32.37
N ARG A 122 -7.08 11.42 32.04
CA ARG A 122 -7.87 12.21 31.07
C ARG A 122 -7.39 12.13 29.61
N GLN A 123 -6.40 11.31 29.30
CA GLN A 123 -5.99 11.06 27.92
C GLN A 123 -6.99 10.13 27.24
N PRO A 124 -7.37 10.39 25.98
CA PRO A 124 -8.18 9.45 25.21
C PRO A 124 -7.37 8.18 24.93
N ARG A 125 -8.06 7.05 24.91
CA ARG A 125 -7.44 5.79 24.48
C ARG A 125 -7.18 5.80 22.97
N GLN A 126 -6.11 5.13 22.57
CA GLN A 126 -5.72 4.97 21.17
C GLN A 126 -5.17 3.57 20.91
N THR A 127 -5.63 2.94 19.83
CA THR A 127 -5.09 1.66 19.34
C THR A 127 -4.24 1.89 18.10
N ASN A 128 -3.04 1.30 18.08
CA ASN A 128 -2.13 1.28 16.94
C ASN A 128 -1.97 -0.16 16.46
N ILE A 129 -2.45 -0.44 15.25
CA ILE A 129 -2.33 -1.75 14.60
C ILE A 129 -1.20 -1.67 13.60
N GLN A 130 -0.10 -2.38 13.87
CA GLN A 130 1.00 -2.57 12.94
C GLN A 130 0.69 -3.77 12.06
N MET A 131 0.35 -3.49 10.81
CA MET A 131 -0.07 -4.47 9.83
C MET A 131 1.06 -4.77 8.86
N GLN A 132 1.74 -5.89 9.04
CA GLN A 132 2.88 -6.32 8.24
C GLN A 132 2.44 -7.15 7.04
N CYS A 133 3.04 -6.90 5.88
CA CYS A 133 2.92 -7.78 4.72
C CYS A 133 3.60 -9.11 5.01
N ALA A 134 2.86 -10.21 4.81
CA ALA A 134 3.38 -11.56 4.82
C ALA A 134 2.86 -12.31 3.59
N GLU A 135 3.63 -12.28 2.50
CA GLU A 135 3.23 -12.88 1.23
C GLU A 135 2.92 -14.37 1.37
N GLY A 136 1.81 -14.81 0.78
CA GLY A 136 1.35 -16.20 0.82
C GLY A 136 0.88 -16.70 2.19
N GLN A 137 1.05 -15.94 3.26
CA GLN A 137 0.69 -16.36 4.62
C GLN A 137 -0.74 -15.94 5.00
N PRO A 138 -1.43 -16.72 5.86
CA PRO A 138 -2.71 -16.30 6.42
C PRO A 138 -2.55 -15.06 7.32
N THR A 139 -3.66 -14.44 7.67
CA THR A 139 -3.66 -13.36 8.66
C THR A 139 -3.35 -13.94 10.05
N ILE A 140 -2.32 -13.41 10.72
CA ILE A 140 -1.88 -13.86 12.05
C ILE A 140 -1.74 -12.66 12.96
N ILE A 141 -2.32 -12.72 14.16
CA ILE A 141 -2.11 -11.74 15.22
C ILE A 141 -0.94 -12.21 16.06
N GLN A 142 0.16 -11.46 16.06
CA GLN A 142 1.41 -11.82 16.74
C GLN A 142 1.36 -11.41 18.21
N SER A 143 0.86 -10.20 18.50
CA SER A 143 0.74 -9.68 19.86
C SER A 143 -0.32 -8.59 19.95
N ALA A 144 -0.87 -8.41 21.14
CA ALA A 144 -1.65 -7.24 21.53
C ALA A 144 -1.34 -6.90 23.00
N LEU A 145 -1.00 -5.64 23.26
CA LEU A 145 -0.69 -5.15 24.62
C LEU A 145 -0.93 -3.64 24.76
N GLU A 146 -1.13 -3.20 26.00
CA GLU A 146 -1.03 -1.80 26.39
C GLU A 146 0.45 -1.44 26.61
N ILE A 147 1.06 -0.74 25.65
CA ILE A 147 2.50 -0.38 25.68
C ILE A 147 2.80 0.79 26.62
N SER A 148 1.80 1.63 26.84
CA SER A 148 1.80 2.67 27.87
C SER A 148 0.35 3.01 28.19
N VAL A 149 0.11 3.71 29.30
CA VAL A 149 -1.24 4.08 29.74
C VAL A 149 -2.05 4.67 28.58
N CYS A 150 -3.17 4.04 28.24
CA CYS A 150 -4.09 4.39 27.14
C CYS A 150 -3.62 4.14 25.71
N ASN A 151 -2.40 3.62 25.51
CA ASN A 151 -1.85 3.35 24.19
C ASN A 151 -1.70 1.86 24.00
N TYR A 152 -2.49 1.34 23.07
CA TYR A 152 -2.54 -0.07 22.75
C TYR A 152 -1.79 -0.31 21.46
N GLN A 153 -0.99 -1.36 21.43
CA GLN A 153 -0.29 -1.83 20.24
C GLN A 153 -0.75 -3.24 19.92
N ILE A 154 -1.10 -3.42 18.65
CA ILE A 154 -1.44 -4.71 18.08
C ILE A 154 -0.48 -4.93 16.93
N VAL A 155 0.19 -6.08 16.89
CA VAL A 155 1.07 -6.46 15.79
C VAL A 155 0.45 -7.66 15.11
N MET A 156 0.24 -7.55 13.80
CA MET A 156 -0.32 -8.62 13.00
C MET A 156 0.27 -8.62 11.60
N SER A 157 0.23 -9.78 10.96
CA SER A 157 0.68 -9.96 9.59
C SER A 157 -0.46 -10.51 8.72
N SER A 158 -0.43 -10.20 7.42
CA SER A 158 -1.39 -10.74 6.46
C SER A 158 -0.87 -10.65 5.03
N LYS A 159 -1.23 -11.62 4.18
CA LYS A 159 -1.08 -11.50 2.72
C LYS A 159 -1.84 -10.32 2.12
N TYR A 160 -2.89 -9.83 2.78
CA TYR A 160 -3.70 -8.69 2.30
C TYR A 160 -3.06 -7.33 2.61
N ALA A 161 -2.07 -7.30 3.49
CA ALA A 161 -1.27 -6.11 3.76
C ALA A 161 -0.13 -5.90 2.75
N CYS A 162 0.06 -6.87 1.85
CA CYS A 162 1.00 -6.78 0.76
C CYS A 162 0.40 -5.98 -0.39
N LEU A 163 1.26 -5.30 -1.15
CA LEU A 163 0.85 -4.79 -2.46
C LEU A 163 0.28 -5.97 -3.26
N PRO A 164 -0.87 -5.81 -3.93
CA PRO A 164 -1.34 -6.84 -4.83
C PRO A 164 -0.21 -7.12 -5.82
N PRO A 165 0.04 -8.40 -6.19
CA PRO A 165 0.98 -8.69 -7.24
C PRO A 165 0.56 -7.83 -8.42
N GLN A 166 1.45 -6.94 -8.86
CA GLN A 166 1.18 -6.12 -10.03
C GLN A 166 0.86 -7.13 -11.13
N LYS A 167 -0.39 -7.13 -11.63
CA LYS A 167 -0.75 -7.98 -12.76
C LYS A 167 0.29 -7.66 -13.82
N ASN A 168 1.09 -8.64 -14.23
CA ASN A 168 2.14 -8.45 -15.21
C ASN A 168 1.59 -7.57 -16.32
N HIS A 169 2.07 -6.33 -16.36
CA HIS A 169 1.62 -5.36 -17.32
C HIS A 169 2.25 -5.63 -18.70
N LEU A 170 2.83 -6.82 -18.88
CA LEU A 170 3.45 -7.26 -20.10
C LEU A 170 2.73 -8.53 -20.53
N LYS A 171 2.12 -8.49 -21.72
CA LYS A 171 1.58 -9.65 -22.39
C LYS A 171 2.46 -9.96 -23.59
N CYS A 172 3.06 -11.15 -23.62
CA CYS A 172 3.84 -11.60 -24.77
C CYS A 172 2.97 -12.47 -25.69
N LYS A 173 3.04 -12.26 -27.00
CA LYS A 173 2.48 -13.15 -28.02
C LYS A 173 3.58 -13.52 -29.00
N SER A 174 3.83 -14.80 -29.19
CA SER A 174 4.67 -15.30 -30.28
C SER A 174 3.83 -15.50 -31.54
N ASP A 175 4.34 -15.06 -32.68
CA ASP A 175 3.82 -15.42 -34.00
C ASP A 175 4.74 -16.46 -34.62
N SER A 176 4.25 -17.70 -34.70
CA SER A 176 5.02 -18.83 -35.24
C SER A 176 5.29 -18.74 -36.73
N SER A 177 4.54 -17.91 -37.48
CA SER A 177 4.72 -17.74 -38.92
C SER A 177 5.82 -16.74 -39.28
N THR A 178 6.07 -15.77 -38.40
CA THR A 178 7.07 -14.70 -38.60
C THR A 178 8.26 -14.80 -37.64
N GLY A 179 8.18 -15.63 -36.61
CA GLY A 179 9.19 -15.73 -35.56
C GLY A 179 9.23 -14.51 -34.62
N MET A 180 8.26 -13.61 -34.70
CA MET A 180 8.24 -12.37 -33.92
C MET A 180 7.58 -12.56 -32.54
N VAL A 181 8.03 -11.80 -31.54
CA VAL A 181 7.43 -11.70 -30.20
C VAL A 181 6.87 -10.31 -29.97
N GLN A 182 5.54 -10.21 -29.88
CA GLN A 182 4.86 -8.98 -29.53
C GLN A 182 4.79 -8.84 -28.01
N VAL A 183 5.29 -7.72 -27.49
CA VAL A 183 5.21 -7.37 -26.07
C VAL A 183 4.23 -6.21 -25.92
N GLU A 184 3.09 -6.49 -25.31
CA GLU A 184 2.08 -5.48 -25.05
C GLU A 184 2.22 -4.95 -23.62
N ASN A 185 2.58 -3.67 -23.49
CA ASN A 185 2.55 -2.95 -22.22
C ASN A 185 1.11 -2.51 -21.90
N LEU A 186 0.53 -3.13 -20.90
CA LEU A 186 -0.80 -2.87 -20.38
C LEU A 186 -0.80 -1.83 -19.24
N SER A 187 0.35 -1.22 -18.92
CA SER A 187 0.46 -0.13 -17.94
C SER A 187 0.83 1.20 -18.58
N SER A 188 0.07 2.24 -18.25
CA SER A 188 0.41 3.63 -18.58
C SER A 188 1.55 4.22 -17.72
N SER A 189 2.01 3.50 -16.69
CA SER A 189 3.03 3.97 -15.73
C SER A 189 4.42 3.36 -15.92
N VAL A 190 4.61 2.45 -16.87
CA VAL A 190 5.90 1.79 -17.12
C VAL A 190 6.67 2.54 -18.21
N ALA A 191 7.83 3.07 -17.82
CA ALA A 191 8.59 4.05 -18.56
C ALA A 191 9.44 3.52 -19.72
N ALA A 192 9.93 2.29 -19.59
CA ALA A 192 10.86 1.70 -20.54
C ALA A 192 10.76 0.17 -20.50
N ILE A 193 10.85 -0.46 -21.66
CA ILE A 193 10.99 -1.92 -21.81
C ILE A 193 12.40 -2.16 -22.34
N GLN A 194 13.16 -3.01 -21.66
CA GLN A 194 14.46 -3.48 -22.11
C GLN A 194 14.27 -4.88 -22.71
N CYS A 195 14.63 -5.05 -23.99
CA CYS A 195 14.73 -6.38 -24.60
C CYS A 195 16.18 -6.84 -24.56
N LEU A 196 16.43 -8.02 -23.97
CA LEU A 196 17.75 -8.66 -23.92
C LEU A 196 17.74 -9.90 -24.82
N GLY A 197 18.67 -9.96 -25.77
CA GLY A 197 18.85 -11.07 -26.72
C GLY A 197 20.08 -10.86 -27.61
N SER A 198 20.56 -11.92 -28.26
CA SER A 198 21.63 -11.86 -29.27
C SER A 198 21.05 -11.82 -30.69
N GLY A 199 21.63 -10.98 -31.57
CA GLY A 199 21.20 -10.80 -32.96
C GLY A 199 20.76 -9.37 -33.30
N ASP A 200 20.37 -9.14 -34.56
CA ASP A 200 19.87 -7.84 -35.00
C ASP A 200 18.49 -7.57 -34.38
N ILE A 201 18.44 -6.62 -33.45
CA ILE A 201 17.20 -6.17 -32.82
C ILE A 201 16.68 -4.98 -33.63
N PHE A 202 15.56 -5.17 -34.32
CA PHE A 202 14.87 -4.08 -35.04
C PHE A 202 13.66 -3.60 -34.24
N CYS A 203 13.60 -2.30 -33.96
CA CYS A 203 12.48 -1.67 -33.27
C CYS A 203 11.64 -0.87 -34.26
N TYR A 204 10.31 -1.03 -34.27
CA TYR A 204 9.42 -0.21 -35.09
C TYR A 204 8.23 0.28 -34.27
N ASN A 205 7.90 1.57 -34.42
CA ASN A 205 6.67 2.21 -33.92
C ASN A 205 5.85 2.69 -35.11
N ASN A 206 4.53 2.57 -35.05
CA ASN A 206 3.55 2.86 -36.10
C ASN A 206 3.46 4.34 -36.52
N ASN A 207 4.53 5.14 -36.42
CA ASN A 207 4.67 6.41 -37.10
C ASN A 207 6.11 6.94 -37.31
N GLN A 208 7.19 6.23 -36.95
CA GLN A 208 8.56 6.56 -37.42
C GLN A 208 9.47 5.31 -37.39
N ASN A 209 10.39 5.26 -38.36
CA ASN A 209 11.40 4.19 -38.49
C ASN A 209 12.52 4.39 -37.48
N CYS A 210 12.66 3.50 -36.50
CA CYS A 210 13.88 3.41 -35.69
C CYS A 210 14.87 2.47 -36.40
N LYS A 211 16.05 2.96 -36.74
CA LYS A 211 17.17 2.11 -37.19
C LYS A 211 18.08 1.82 -36.00
N SER A 212 18.41 0.56 -35.80
CA SER A 212 19.42 0.09 -34.86
C SER A 212 20.83 0.28 -35.43
N PHE A 213 21.79 0.62 -34.57
CA PHE A 213 23.23 0.46 -34.79
C PHE A 213 23.80 -0.35 -33.62
N ASP A 214 24.13 -1.61 -33.92
CA ASP A 214 25.03 -2.52 -33.20
C ASP A 214 24.55 -3.18 -31.88
N SER A 215 24.89 -4.47 -31.80
CA SER A 215 24.61 -5.56 -30.86
C SER A 215 25.05 -5.36 -29.40
N THR A 216 25.55 -4.18 -29.04
CA THR A 216 26.16 -3.92 -27.72
C THR A 216 25.55 -2.74 -26.96
N SER A 217 24.57 -2.04 -27.54
CA SER A 217 24.02 -0.81 -26.96
C SER A 217 22.69 -1.06 -26.22
N GLN A 218 22.55 -0.51 -25.01
CA GLN A 218 21.24 -0.37 -24.35
C GLN A 218 20.32 0.51 -25.21
N ILE A 219 19.11 0.03 -25.51
CA ILE A 219 18.10 0.82 -26.21
C ILE A 219 17.32 1.60 -25.16
N GLU A 220 17.63 2.90 -25.00
CA GLU A 220 16.81 3.82 -24.21
C GLU A 220 15.64 4.34 -25.05
N CYS A 221 14.45 3.81 -24.81
CA CYS A 221 13.22 4.40 -25.34
C CYS A 221 12.75 5.52 -24.40
N GLN A 222 13.08 6.78 -24.70
CA GLN A 222 12.41 7.91 -24.06
C GLN A 222 10.98 8.04 -24.61
N PHE A 223 10.03 7.68 -23.76
CA PHE A 223 8.56 7.73 -23.91
C PHE A 223 7.99 8.28 -25.24
N LEU A 224 7.43 7.38 -26.04
CA LEU A 224 6.02 7.42 -26.48
C LEU A 224 5.67 6.07 -27.13
N ASN A 225 5.13 5.18 -26.29
CA ASN A 225 4.33 3.98 -26.55
C ASN A 225 4.68 3.00 -27.71
N LYS A 226 4.79 1.73 -27.27
CA LYS A 226 4.89 0.42 -27.97
C LYS A 226 6.27 -0.04 -28.45
N VAL A 227 6.61 -1.27 -28.03
CA VAL A 227 7.85 -2.01 -28.28
C VAL A 227 7.49 -3.41 -28.79
N THR A 228 8.15 -3.90 -29.82
CA THR A 228 8.01 -5.27 -30.34
C THR A 228 9.42 -5.84 -30.54
N CYS A 229 9.66 -7.09 -30.15
CA CYS A 229 11.00 -7.70 -30.15
C CYS A 229 11.01 -9.00 -30.96
N SER A 230 12.10 -9.27 -31.68
CA SER A 230 12.30 -10.50 -32.46
C SER A 230 13.63 -11.11 -32.07
N THR A 231 13.66 -12.41 -31.76
CA THR A 231 14.90 -13.20 -31.78
C THR A 231 14.60 -14.59 -32.30
N THR A 232 15.56 -15.15 -33.02
CA THR A 232 15.74 -16.59 -33.06
C THR A 232 16.42 -17.05 -31.76
N ASN A 233 15.65 -17.78 -30.95
CA ASN A 233 16.05 -18.74 -29.90
C ASN A 233 16.15 -18.34 -28.42
N THR A 234 15.87 -17.11 -27.98
CA THR A 234 15.32 -16.77 -26.63
C THR A 234 15.31 -15.26 -26.44
N VAL A 235 14.13 -14.64 -26.26
CA VAL A 235 14.01 -13.24 -25.83
C VAL A 235 13.69 -13.23 -24.35
N THR A 236 14.46 -12.49 -23.55
CA THR A 236 14.02 -12.09 -22.21
C THR A 236 13.71 -10.59 -22.23
N CYS A 237 12.46 -10.22 -22.01
CA CYS A 237 12.07 -8.82 -21.88
C CYS A 237 12.00 -8.46 -20.40
N SER A 238 12.65 -7.37 -19.98
CA SER A 238 12.59 -6.86 -18.63
C SER A 238 12.14 -5.41 -18.54
N SER A 239 11.46 -5.08 -17.45
CA SER A 239 11.09 -3.71 -17.08
C SER A 239 11.17 -3.61 -15.57
N GLY A 240 12.20 -2.97 -15.02
CA GLY A 240 12.46 -3.05 -13.57
C GLY A 240 12.71 -4.51 -13.13
N ASN A 241 11.95 -5.00 -12.13
CA ASN A 241 12.11 -6.36 -11.59
C ASN A 241 11.33 -7.45 -12.35
N PHE A 242 10.70 -7.12 -13.48
CA PHE A 242 9.88 -8.07 -14.22
C PHE A 242 10.68 -8.69 -15.37
N THR A 243 10.51 -9.99 -15.59
CA THR A 243 11.07 -10.73 -16.73
C THR A 243 10.00 -11.58 -17.40
N CYS A 244 9.88 -11.45 -18.72
CA CYS A 244 9.10 -12.34 -19.56
C CYS A 244 10.06 -13.13 -20.47
N GLY A 245 10.02 -14.46 -20.37
CA GLY A 245 10.71 -15.36 -21.29
C GLY A 245 9.69 -16.11 -22.17
N VAL A 246 10.10 -16.43 -23.40
CA VAL A 246 9.46 -17.42 -24.28
C VAL A 246 10.41 -18.61 -24.41
#